data_AF-A0A7L3XXY3-F1
#
_entry.id   AF-A0A7L3XXY3-F1
#
_cell.length_a   1.000
_cell.length_b   1.000
_cell.length_c   1.000
_cell.angle_alpha   90.00
_cell.angle_beta   90.00
_cell.angle_gamma   90.00
#
_symmetry.space_group_name_H-M   'P 1'
#
loop_
_entity.id
_entity.type
_entity.pdbx_description
1 polymer ?
#
loop_
_entity_poly.entity_id
_entity_poly.type
_entity_poly.pdbx_seq_one_letter_code
_entity_poly.pdbx_strand_id
1 'polypeptide(L)' 'SPDPPRHPQMTDCLTSIKSVNKTDALSLLTTFGRLFDVLHEPFLKVPKGAAAPKISVFYN' A
#
# COMPACT_ATOMS: atom_id res chain seq x y z
N SER A 1 -15.43 30.61 2.25
CA SER A 1 -15.64 29.15 2.18
C SER A 1 -14.37 28.50 2.69
N PRO A 2 -14.40 27.64 3.73
CA PRO A 2 -13.22 26.89 4.11
C PRO A 2 -12.87 25.89 3.00
N ASP A 3 -11.61 25.83 2.59
CA ASP A 3 -11.16 24.92 1.55
C ASP A 3 -11.43 23.46 1.95
N PRO A 4 -11.86 22.59 1.01
CA PRO A 4 -12.03 21.17 1.29
C PRO A 4 -10.70 20.56 1.76
N PRO A 5 -10.74 19.52 2.63
CA PRO A 5 -9.54 18.87 3.11
C PRO A 5 -8.74 18.35 1.91
N ARG A 6 -7.56 18.94 1.67
CA ARG A 6 -6.64 18.42 0.66
C ARG A 6 -6.22 17.03 1.10
N HIS A 7 -6.54 16.03 0.28
CA HIS A 7 -6.03 14.68 0.53
C HIS A 7 -4.50 14.73 0.48
N PRO A 8 -3.79 14.27 1.53
CA PRO A 8 -2.33 14.27 1.55
C PRO A 8 -1.81 13.44 0.38
N GLN A 9 -0.79 13.95 -0.31
CA GLN A 9 -0.18 13.19 -1.41
C GLN A 9 0.48 11.95 -0.83
N MET A 10 0.54 10.88 -1.62
CA MET A 10 1.17 9.62 -1.17
C MET A 10 2.63 9.84 -0.76
N THR A 11 3.33 10.77 -1.42
CA THR A 11 4.68 11.22 -1.04
C THR A 11 4.72 11.83 0.36
N ASP A 12 3.75 12.68 0.72
CA ASP A 12 3.70 13.34 2.03
C ASP A 12 3.54 12.31 3.15
N CYS A 13 2.68 11.30 2.91
CA CYS A 13 2.50 10.18 3.82
C CYS A 13 3.79 9.37 4.00
N LEU A 14 4.51 9.07 2.92
CA LEU A 14 5.77 8.31 2.97
C LEU A 14 6.88 9.08 3.70
N THR A 15 6.99 10.39 3.45
CA THR A 15 7.98 11.26 4.10
C THR A 15 7.64 11.62 5.55
N SER A 16 6.45 11.25 6.05
CA SER A 16 6.10 11.40 7.46
C SER A 16 6.96 10.48 8.35
N ILE A 17 7.49 9.39 7.80
CA ILE A 17 8.42 8.50 8.48
C ILE A 17 9.80 9.18 8.50
N LYS A 18 10.36 9.46 9.69
CA LYS A 18 11.62 10.23 9.84
C LYS A 18 12.81 9.69 9.04
N SER A 19 12.85 8.39 8.74
CA SER A 19 13.93 7.74 8.00
C SER A 19 13.73 7.78 6.48
N VAL A 20 12.58 8.23 5.98
CA VAL A 20 12.25 8.24 4.56
C VAL A 20 12.36 9.66 4.01
N ASN A 21 13.21 9.85 3.01
CA ASN A 21 13.35 11.12 2.32
C ASN A 21 12.43 11.20 1.09
N LYS A 22 12.30 12.41 0.52
CA LYS A 22 11.44 12.66 -0.64
C LYS A 22 11.89 11.90 -1.90
N THR A 23 13.19 11.77 -2.12
CA THR A 23 13.76 11.06 -3.27
C THR A 23 13.45 9.58 -3.22
N ASP A 24 13.58 8.96 -2.04
CA ASP A 24 13.28 7.55 -1.82
C ASP A 24 11.78 7.28 -2.02
N ALA A 25 10.92 8.14 -1.45
CA ALA A 25 9.49 8.07 -1.64
C ALA A 25 9.09 8.17 -3.13
N LEU A 26 9.67 9.12 -3.87
CA LEU A 26 9.41 9.26 -5.31
C LEU A 26 9.95 8.07 -6.12
N SER A 27 11.12 7.55 -5.76
CA SER A 27 11.72 6.39 -6.41
C SER A 27 10.83 5.16 -6.24
N LEU A 28 10.31 4.93 -5.03
CA LEU A 28 9.35 3.86 -4.75
C LEU A 28 8.06 4.03 -5.56
N LEU A 29 7.45 5.23 -5.54
CA LEU A 29 6.22 5.53 -6.27
C LEU A 29 6.38 5.40 -7.79
N THR A 30 7.55 5.75 -8.32
CA THR A 30 7.83 5.65 -9.76
C THR A 30 8.11 4.20 -10.17
N THR A 31 8.84 3.45 -9.35
CA THR A 31 9.22 2.06 -9.63
C THR A 31 8.04 1.11 -9.52
N PHE A 32 7.24 1.28 -8.47
CA PHE A 32 6.15 0.37 -8.11
C PHE A 32 4.77 0.88 -8.56
N GLY A 33 4.69 2.10 -9.07
CA GLY A 33 3.43 2.73 -9.42
C GLY A 33 2.57 3.03 -8.19
N ARG A 34 1.28 2.73 -8.25
CA ARG A 34 0.41 2.88 -7.08
C ARG A 34 0.81 1.80 -6.09
N LEU A 35 1.17 2.19 -4.86
CA LEU A 35 1.43 1.24 -3.77
C LEU A 35 0.29 0.22 -3.60
N PHE A 36 -0.94 0.63 -3.93
CA PHE A 36 -2.08 -0.26 -4.05
C PHE A 36 -1.77 -1.48 -4.93
N ASP A 37 -1.27 -1.31 -6.14
CA ASP A 37 -1.02 -2.42 -7.07
C ASP A 37 0.02 -3.40 -6.49
N VAL A 38 1.05 -2.90 -5.81
CA VAL A 38 2.10 -3.74 -5.20
C VAL A 38 1.66 -4.42 -3.90
N LEU A 39 0.84 -3.77 -3.08
CA LEU A 39 0.30 -4.35 -1.85
C LEU A 39 -0.95 -5.20 -2.09
N HIS A 40 -1.60 -5.08 -3.24
CA HIS A 40 -2.88 -5.74 -3.55
C HIS A 40 -2.68 -6.94 -4.49
N GLU A 41 -1.84 -6.84 -5.53
CA GLU A 41 -1.64 -7.95 -6.49
C GLU A 41 -1.08 -9.26 -5.88
N PRO A 42 -0.08 -9.27 -4.98
CA PRO A 42 0.43 -10.54 -4.46
C PRO A 42 -0.54 -11.27 -3.54
N PHE A 43 -1.59 -10.59 -3.04
CA PHE A 43 -2.56 -11.17 -2.09
C PHE A 43 -3.95 -11.44 -2.69
N LEU A 44 -4.22 -10.99 -3.92
CA LEU A 44 -5.54 -11.16 -4.56
C LEU A 44 -5.56 -11.96 -5.84
N LYS A 45 -4.40 -12.41 -6.33
CA LYS A 45 -4.37 -13.58 -7.22
C LYS A 45 -4.65 -14.85 -6.39
N VAL A 46 -5.85 -14.95 -5.83
CA VAL A 46 -6.44 -16.27 -5.55
C VAL A 46 -6.69 -16.87 -6.92
N PRO A 47 -6.03 -17.97 -7.30
CA PRO A 47 -6.38 -18.66 -8.54
C PRO A 47 -7.87 -18.94 -8.50
N LYS A 48 -8.63 -18.48 -9.51
CA LYS A 48 -10.06 -18.74 -9.65
C LYS A 48 -10.25 -20.24 -9.88
N GLY A 49 -10.23 -21.01 -8.79
CA GLY A 49 -10.18 -22.48 -8.77
C GLY A 49 -9.40 -23.11 -7.62
N ALA A 50 -8.58 -22.36 -6.87
CA ALA A 50 -7.92 -22.88 -5.69
C ALA A 50 -8.86 -22.80 -4.49
N ALA A 51 -9.21 -23.95 -3.91
CA ALA A 51 -9.90 -24.04 -2.64
C ALA A 51 -9.19 -23.13 -1.62
N ALA A 52 -9.92 -22.16 -1.07
CA ALA A 52 -9.39 -21.24 -0.07
C ALA A 52 -8.70 -22.03 1.05
N PRO A 53 -7.41 -21.75 1.38
CA PRO A 53 -6.83 -22.32 2.57
C PRO A 53 -7.58 -21.75 3.76
N LYS A 54 -8.33 -22.61 4.45
CA LYS A 54 -8.93 -22.27 5.75
C LYS A 54 -7.77 -22.06 6.72
N ILE A 55 -7.32 -20.81 6.85
CA ILE A 55 -6.42 -20.40 7.92
C ILE A 55 -7.21 -20.55 9.22
N SER A 56 -6.97 -21.64 9.94
CA SER A 56 -7.44 -21.82 11.31
C SER A 56 -6.37 -21.23 12.23
N VAL A 57 -6.58 -19.97 12.65
CA VAL A 57 -5.76 -19.38 13.73
C VAL A 57 -6.28 -19.95 15.04
N PHE A 58 -5.62 -20.99 15.55
CA PHE A 58 -5.81 -21.40 16.93
C PHE A 58 -5.06 -20.39 17.81
N TYR A 59 -5.80 -19.47 18.44
CA TYR A 59 -5.28 -18.72 19.57
C TYR A 59 -5.24 -19.65 20.78
N ASN A 60 -4.05 -19.85 21.34
CA ASN A 60 -3.84 -20.50 22.64
C ASN A 60 -3.79 -19.44 23.73
#